data_AF-A0A9E6CEF8-F1
#
_entry.id   AF-A0A9E6CEF8-F1
#
_cell.length_a   1.000
_cell.length_b   1.000
_cell.length_c   1.000
_cell.angle_alpha   90.00
_cell.angle_beta   90.00
_cell.angle_gamma   90.00
#
_symmetry.space_group_name_H-M   'P 1'
#
loop_
_entity.id
_entity.type
_entity.pdbx_description
1 polymer ?
#
loop_
_entity_poly.entity_id
_entity_poly.type
_entity_poly.pdbx_seq_one_letter_code
_entity_poly.pdbx_strand_id
1 'polypeptide(L)'
;MNRIASKELREFRRFGLVMAVALGALGGWFFFRGRSAGILLLAIGICFLLLATFAPGWLKYPHRYWMALSQKMGKVMTSLILVLFYFLVVAPIGILGRIFGKRFLPEGPDTSKSTYWTERRGGDSGEEDLERQF
;
A
#
# COMPACT_ATOMS: atom_id res chain seq x y z
N MET A 1 -5.33 20.07 25.13
CA MET A 1 -6.38 19.03 25.04
C MET A 1 -7.48 19.31 24.01
N ASN A 2 -7.91 20.56 23.77
CA ASN A 2 -9.10 20.84 22.94
C ASN A 2 -8.96 20.53 21.42
N ARG A 3 -7.74 20.57 20.86
CA ARG A 3 -7.51 20.36 19.41
C ARG A 3 -7.65 18.90 18.95
N ILE A 4 -7.34 17.94 19.81
CA ILE A 4 -7.37 16.51 19.46
C ILE A 4 -8.82 16.04 19.33
N ALA A 5 -9.67 16.38 20.30
CA ALA A 5 -11.09 16.07 20.25
C ALA A 5 -11.77 16.65 18.99
N SER A 6 -11.46 17.89 18.60
CA SER A 6 -12.02 18.49 17.39
C SER A 6 -11.61 17.78 16.09
N LYS A 7 -10.39 17.21 16.04
CA LYS A 7 -9.92 16.46 14.87
C LYS A 7 -10.63 15.12 14.77
N GLU A 8 -10.73 14.37 15.86
CA GLU A 8 -11.44 13.09 15.93
C GLU A 8 -12.91 13.22 15.51
N LEU A 9 -13.61 14.24 16.03
CA LEU A 9 -15.00 14.51 15.63
C LEU A 9 -15.13 14.84 14.14
N ARG A 10 -14.15 15.55 13.56
CA ARG A 10 -14.14 15.87 12.13
C ARG A 10 -13.90 14.63 11.27
N GLU A 11 -13.02 13.73 11.71
CA GLU A 11 -12.77 12.45 11.04
C GLU A 11 -13.99 11.54 11.08
N PHE A 12 -14.68 11.42 12.21
CA PHE A 12 -15.91 10.63 12.30
C PHE A 12 -17.02 11.20 11.41
N ARG A 13 -17.16 12.53 11.33
CA ARG A 13 -18.10 13.19 10.40
C ARG A 13 -17.75 12.90 8.95
N ARG A 14 -16.47 12.99 8.57
CA ARG A 14 -16.01 12.73 7.21
C ARG A 14 -16.25 11.28 6.82
N PHE A 15 -15.97 10.33 7.71
CA PHE A 15 -16.27 8.92 7.51
C PHE A 15 -17.76 8.68 7.28
N GLY A 16 -18.61 9.24 8.14
CA GLY A 16 -20.07 9.14 8.01
C GLY A 16 -20.59 9.71 6.70
N LEU A 17 -20.08 10.85 6.26
CA LEU A 17 -20.45 11.48 4.99
C LEU A 17 -20.02 10.63 3.79
N VAL A 18 -18.78 10.13 3.79
CA VAL A 18 -18.29 9.23 2.72
C VAL A 18 -19.13 7.96 2.64
N MET A 19 -19.46 7.35 3.79
CA MET A 19 -20.32 6.18 3.84
C MET A 19 -21.73 6.48 3.35
N ALA A 20 -22.34 7.60 3.75
CA ALA A 20 -23.66 8.00 3.31
C ALA A 20 -23.72 8.22 1.79
N VAL A 21 -22.72 8.90 1.21
CA VAL A 21 -22.63 9.09 -0.25
C VAL A 21 -22.41 7.77 -0.96
N ALA A 22 -21.50 6.91 -0.47
CA ALA A 22 -21.24 5.61 -1.07
C ALA A 22 -22.47 4.69 -1.04
N LEU A 23 -23.12 4.56 0.12
CA LEU A 23 -24.35 3.77 0.31
C LEU A 23 -25.52 4.36 -0.46
N GLY A 24 -25.65 5.70 -0.52
CA GLY A 24 -26.67 6.38 -1.30
C GLY A 24 -26.50 6.14 -2.81
N ALA A 25 -25.28 6.24 -3.32
CA ALA A 25 -24.96 5.95 -4.72
C ALA A 25 -25.22 4.47 -5.06
N LEU A 26 -24.77 3.55 -4.21
CA LEU A 26 -25.04 2.11 -4.37
C LEU A 26 -26.54 1.81 -4.29
N GLY A 27 -27.23 2.36 -3.29
CA GLY A 27 -28.67 2.17 -3.08
C GLY A 27 -29.49 2.71 -4.24
N GLY A 28 -29.15 3.90 -4.76
CA GLY A 28 -29.73 4.45 -5.98
C GLY A 28 -29.51 3.54 -7.19
N TRP A 29 -28.28 3.07 -7.40
CA TRP A 29 -27.96 2.13 -8.47
C TRP A 29 -28.74 0.80 -8.38
N PHE A 30 -28.86 0.23 -7.17
CA PHE A 30 -29.64 -0.98 -6.94
C PHE A 30 -31.15 -0.77 -7.08
N PHE A 31 -31.63 0.43 -6.71
CA PHE A 31 -33.03 0.83 -6.90
C PHE A 31 -33.39 0.89 -8.39
N PHE A 32 -32.52 1.44 -9.24
CA PHE A 32 -32.70 1.40 -10.70
C PHE A 32 -32.74 -0.04 -11.26
N ARG A 33 -32.18 -1.02 -10.55
CA ARG A 33 -32.18 -2.43 -10.93
C ARG A 33 -33.38 -3.22 -10.40
N GLY A 34 -34.35 -2.56 -9.76
CA GLY A 34 -35.60 -3.18 -9.27
C GLY A 34 -35.41 -4.17 -8.12
N ARG A 35 -34.24 -4.21 -7.47
CA ARG A 35 -34.00 -5.06 -6.31
C ARG A 35 -34.47 -4.34 -5.04
N SER A 36 -35.32 -5.01 -4.26
CA SER A 36 -35.80 -4.54 -2.94
C SER A 36 -34.67 -4.18 -1.96
N ALA A 37 -33.47 -4.75 -2.17
CA ALA A 37 -32.26 -4.36 -1.44
C ALA A 37 -31.91 -2.87 -1.58
N GLY A 38 -32.24 -2.21 -2.70
CA GLY A 38 -31.92 -0.79 -2.93
C GLY A 38 -32.56 0.16 -1.89
N ILE A 39 -33.79 -0.14 -1.46
CA ILE A 39 -34.51 0.64 -0.44
C ILE A 39 -33.84 0.50 0.92
N LEU A 40 -33.42 -0.71 1.29
CA LEU A 40 -32.69 -0.96 2.55
C LEU A 40 -31.34 -0.24 2.56
N LEU A 41 -30.58 -0.30 1.46
CA LEU A 41 -29.30 0.42 1.34
C LEU A 41 -29.49 1.94 1.41
N LEU A 42 -30.52 2.48 0.76
CA LEU A 42 -30.87 3.90 0.86
C LEU A 42 -31.25 4.31 2.28
N ALA A 43 -32.09 3.52 2.96
CA ALA A 43 -32.49 3.78 4.35
C ALA A 43 -31.27 3.76 5.29
N ILE A 44 -30.36 2.81 5.12
CA ILE A 44 -29.09 2.74 5.87
C ILE A 44 -28.21 3.96 5.56
N GLY A 45 -28.12 4.38 4.30
CA GLY A 45 -27.36 5.57 3.90
C GLY A 45 -27.90 6.86 4.53
N ILE A 46 -29.23 7.04 4.54
CA ILE A 46 -29.89 8.18 5.19
C ILE A 46 -29.67 8.14 6.70
N CYS A 47 -29.78 6.96 7.33
CA CYS A 47 -29.48 6.78 8.74
C CYS A 47 -28.04 7.21 9.06
N PHE A 48 -27.06 6.80 8.25
CA PHE A 48 -25.67 7.23 8.39
C PHE A 48 -25.48 8.73 8.22
N LEU A 49 -26.22 9.37 7.30
CA LEU A 49 -26.17 10.81 7.08
C LEU A 49 -26.71 11.60 8.30
N LEU A 50 -27.81 11.13 8.87
CA LEU A 50 -28.38 11.71 10.11
C LEU A 50 -27.43 11.49 11.29
N LEU A 51 -26.86 10.30 11.45
CA LEU A 51 -25.91 10.02 12.53
C LEU A 51 -24.62 10.84 12.39
N ALA A 52 -24.14 11.06 11.17
CA ALA A 52 -22.96 11.88 10.90
C ALA A 52 -23.19 13.37 11.25
N THR A 53 -24.41 13.89 11.05
CA THR A 53 -24.74 15.30 11.29
C THR A 53 -25.12 15.57 12.76
N PHE A 54 -25.99 14.76 13.35
CA PHE A 54 -26.54 14.98 14.69
C PHE A 54 -25.66 14.40 15.81
N ALA A 55 -25.02 13.24 15.61
CA ALA A 55 -24.33 12.53 16.69
C ALA A 55 -23.07 11.78 16.20
N PRO A 56 -22.00 12.50 15.80
CA PRO A 56 -20.76 11.86 15.34
C PRO A 56 -20.05 11.01 16.41
N GLY A 57 -20.42 11.17 17.69
CA GLY A 57 -19.87 10.36 18.79
C GLY A 57 -20.21 8.88 18.69
N TRP A 58 -21.39 8.51 18.15
CA TRP A 58 -21.77 7.11 17.95
C TRP A 58 -21.02 6.45 16.79
N LEU A 59 -20.56 7.24 15.82
CA LEU A 59 -19.74 6.75 14.70
C LEU A 59 -18.34 6.29 15.12
N LYS A 60 -17.91 6.58 16.36
CA LYS A 60 -16.61 6.16 16.89
C LYS A 60 -16.40 4.65 16.85
N TYR A 61 -17.42 3.86 17.20
CA TYR A 61 -17.34 2.40 17.22
C TYR A 61 -17.16 1.82 15.81
N PRO A 62 -18.09 2.05 14.85
CA PRO A 62 -17.93 1.52 13.50
C PRO A 62 -16.68 2.06 12.81
N HIS A 63 -16.31 3.33 13.02
CA HIS A 63 -15.08 3.91 12.47
C HIS A 63 -13.83 3.15 12.95
N ARG A 64 -13.77 2.79 14.23
CA ARG A 64 -12.64 2.05 14.79
C ARG A 64 -12.49 0.67 14.16
N TYR A 65 -13.58 -0.07 14.01
CA TYR A 65 -13.56 -1.38 13.35
C TYR A 65 -13.18 -1.25 11.87
N TRP A 66 -13.75 -0.26 11.19
CA TRP A 66 -13.44 0.03 9.79
C TRP A 66 -11.97 0.37 9.58
N MET A 67 -11.39 1.21 10.45
CA MET A 67 -9.97 1.57 10.38
C MET A 67 -9.06 0.37 10.64
N ALA A 68 -9.38 -0.46 11.62
CA ALA A 68 -8.63 -1.71 11.86
C ALA A 68 -8.68 -2.65 10.65
N LEU A 69 -9.83 -2.75 9.98
CA LEU A 69 -9.98 -3.52 8.75
C LEU A 69 -9.15 -2.90 7.61
N SER A 70 -9.24 -1.59 7.43
CA SER A 70 -8.51 -0.85 6.38
C SER A 70 -7.00 -0.99 6.53
N GLN A 71 -6.48 -0.99 7.76
CA GLN A 71 -5.04 -1.20 8.01
C GLN A 71 -4.58 -2.60 7.59
N LYS A 72 -5.36 -3.64 7.92
CA LYS A 72 -5.06 -5.02 7.49
C LYS A 72 -5.13 -5.14 5.96
N MET A 73 -6.18 -4.58 5.35
CA MET A 73 -6.34 -4.50 3.89
C MET A 73 -5.15 -3.78 3.23
N GLY A 74 -4.70 -2.66 3.78
CA GLY A 74 -3.55 -1.92 3.26
C GLY A 74 -2.28 -2.76 3.25
N LYS A 75 -2.00 -3.49 4.34
CA LYS A 75 -0.84 -4.41 4.38
C LYS A 75 -0.93 -5.50 3.31
N VAL A 76 -2.11 -6.07 3.13
CA VAL A 76 -2.35 -7.10 2.09
C VAL A 76 -2.17 -6.51 0.69
N MET A 77 -2.73 -5.34 0.41
CA MET A 77 -2.59 -4.67 -0.89
C MET A 77 -1.12 -4.34 -1.19
N THR A 78 -0.39 -3.77 -0.24
CA THR A 78 1.04 -3.49 -0.44
C THR A 78 1.84 -4.77 -0.71
N SER A 79 1.62 -5.82 0.06
CA SER A 79 2.26 -7.13 -0.19
C SER A 79 1.89 -7.67 -1.58
N LEU A 80 0.63 -7.57 -1.97
CA LEU A 80 0.14 -8.08 -3.25
C LEU A 80 0.75 -7.30 -4.42
N ILE A 81 0.83 -5.98 -4.33
CA ILE A 81 1.48 -5.13 -5.34
C ILE A 81 2.96 -5.48 -5.44
N LEU A 82 3.67 -5.67 -4.32
CA LEU A 82 5.08 -6.03 -4.31
C LEU A 82 5.33 -7.42 -4.92
N VAL A 83 4.51 -8.41 -4.56
CA VAL A 83 4.59 -9.76 -5.13
C VAL A 83 4.35 -9.70 -6.63
N LEU A 84 3.30 -9.00 -7.06
CA LEU A 84 2.99 -8.84 -8.47
C LEU A 84 4.13 -8.14 -9.22
N PHE A 85 4.64 -7.04 -8.69
CA PHE A 85 5.77 -6.31 -9.26
C PHE A 85 7.02 -7.20 -9.38
N TYR A 86 7.32 -7.98 -8.34
CA TYR A 86 8.42 -8.91 -8.38
C TYR A 86 8.24 -9.94 -9.50
N PHE A 87 7.07 -10.58 -9.61
CA PHE A 87 6.83 -11.60 -10.64
C PHE A 87 6.66 -11.04 -12.06
N LEU A 88 6.16 -9.82 -12.24
CA LEU A 88 5.94 -9.23 -13.56
C LEU A 88 7.13 -8.43 -14.07
N VAL A 89 7.98 -7.91 -13.19
CA VAL A 89 9.10 -7.03 -13.56
C VAL A 89 10.43 -7.66 -13.19
N VAL A 90 10.67 -7.91 -11.90
CA VAL A 90 11.99 -8.33 -11.42
C VAL A 90 12.35 -9.75 -11.91
N ALA A 91 11.43 -10.70 -11.74
CA ALA A 91 11.62 -12.09 -12.14
C ALA A 91 11.88 -12.25 -13.65
N PRO A 92 11.07 -11.66 -14.56
CA PRO A 92 11.36 -11.78 -15.99
C PRO A 92 12.65 -11.07 -16.38
N ILE A 93 13.01 -9.94 -15.77
CA ILE A 93 14.32 -9.30 -16.03
C ILE A 93 15.47 -10.24 -15.66
N GLY A 94 15.39 -10.94 -14.52
CA GLY A 94 16.39 -11.93 -14.11
C GLY A 94 16.46 -13.14 -15.06
N ILE A 95 15.29 -13.65 -15.47
CA ILE A 95 15.19 -14.77 -16.43
C ILE A 95 15.76 -14.35 -17.79
N LEU A 96 15.38 -13.18 -18.31
CA LEU A 96 15.93 -12.63 -19.55
C LEU A 96 17.44 -12.44 -19.43
N GLY A 97 17.94 -11.87 -18.34
CA GLY A 97 19.37 -11.73 -18.09
C GLY A 97 20.12 -13.07 -18.14
N ARG A 98 19.52 -14.13 -17.59
CA ARG A 98 20.06 -15.50 -17.64
C ARG A 98 20.05 -16.08 -19.06
N ILE A 99 18.99 -15.84 -19.85
CA ILE A 99 18.88 -16.29 -21.25
C ILE A 99 19.89 -15.54 -22.15
N PHE A 100 20.03 -14.23 -21.98
CA PHE A 100 20.98 -13.41 -22.74
C PHE A 100 22.44 -13.55 -22.27
N GLY A 101 22.73 -14.48 -21.33
CA GLY A 101 24.09 -14.76 -20.88
C GLY A 101 24.73 -13.66 -20.03
N LYS A 102 23.98 -12.63 -19.61
CA LYS A 102 24.45 -11.62 -18.67
C LYS A 102 24.45 -12.20 -17.26
N ARG A 103 25.60 -12.77 -16.87
CA ARG A 103 25.87 -13.23 -15.51
C ARG A 103 26.32 -12.03 -14.67
N PHE A 104 25.42 -11.49 -13.86
CA PHE A 104 25.71 -10.32 -13.01
C PHE A 104 26.69 -10.64 -11.86
N LEU A 105 26.72 -11.89 -11.40
CA LEU A 105 27.69 -12.41 -10.43
C LEU A 105 28.35 -13.69 -11.00
N PRO A 106 29.65 -13.92 -10.75
CA PRO A 106 30.24 -15.24 -10.93
C PRO A 106 29.56 -16.22 -9.95
N GLU A 107 28.72 -17.10 -10.49
CA GLU A 107 27.97 -18.10 -9.72
C GLU A 107 28.90 -19.25 -9.31
N GLY A 108 29.25 -19.28 -8.02
CA GLY A 108 29.83 -20.46 -7.36
C GLY A 108 31.33 -20.40 -7.11
N PRO A 109 31.83 -21.19 -6.15
CA PRO A 109 33.26 -21.31 -5.92
C PRO A 109 33.91 -21.98 -7.12
N ASP A 110 34.69 -21.22 -7.88
CA ASP A 110 35.51 -21.70 -8.97
C ASP A 110 36.67 -22.54 -8.40
N THR A 111 36.52 -23.86 -8.45
CA THR A 111 37.53 -24.81 -7.94
C THR A 111 38.83 -24.78 -8.76
N SER A 112 38.82 -24.13 -9.93
CA SER A 112 40.01 -23.94 -10.75
C SER A 112 40.88 -22.76 -10.31
N LYS A 113 40.34 -21.85 -9.47
CA LYS A 113 41.07 -20.69 -8.97
C LYS A 113 41.60 -20.96 -7.58
N SER A 114 42.92 -20.88 -7.40
CA SER A 114 43.54 -20.93 -6.07
C SER A 114 43.14 -19.75 -5.19
N THR A 115 42.66 -18.66 -5.79
CA THR A 115 42.52 -17.37 -5.13
C THR A 115 41.48 -16.49 -5.85
N TYR A 116 40.51 -15.92 -5.12
CA TYR A 116 39.51 -14.97 -5.64
C TYR A 116 39.99 -13.52 -5.67
N TRP A 117 41.18 -13.26 -5.13
CA TRP A 117 41.81 -11.95 -5.15
C TRP A 117 41.98 -11.50 -6.61
N THR A 118 41.31 -10.40 -6.94
CA THR A 118 41.43 -9.77 -8.24
C THR A 118 42.55 -8.75 -8.12
N GLU A 119 43.60 -8.87 -8.95
CA GLU A 119 44.67 -7.88 -8.98
C GLU A 119 44.09 -6.51 -9.29
N ARG A 120 44.27 -5.57 -8.36
CA ARG A 120 43.96 -4.17 -8.59
C ARG A 120 44.94 -3.69 -9.64
N ARG A 121 44.47 -3.39 -10.87
CA ARG A 121 45.31 -2.66 -11.84
C ARG A 121 45.79 -1.39 -11.16
N GLY A 122 47.11 -1.27 -11.01
CA GLY A 122 47.75 -0.11 -10.40
C GLY A 122 47.46 1.14 -11.22
N GLY A 123 46.36 1.82 -10.90
CA GLY A 123 46.28 3.25 -11.05
C GLY A 123 47.07 3.85 -9.90
N ASP A 124 48.02 4.70 -10.24
CA ASP A 124 48.86 5.45 -9.33
C ASP A 124 47.98 6.10 -8.26
N SER A 125 47.96 5.53 -7.05
CA SER A 125 47.18 6.05 -5.94
C SER A 125 47.89 7.29 -5.43
N GLY A 126 47.66 8.42 -6.07
CA GLY A 126 48.12 9.71 -5.60
C GLY A 126 47.53 10.03 -4.23
N GLU A 127 48.23 10.82 -3.43
CA GLU A 127 47.76 11.32 -2.11
C GLU A 127 46.32 11.87 -2.16
N GLU A 128 45.92 12.45 -3.30
CA GLU A 128 44.57 13.00 -3.53
C GLU A 128 43.44 11.96 -3.43
N ASP A 129 43.69 10.69 -3.77
CA ASP A 129 42.71 9.60 -3.69
C ASP A 129 42.50 9.13 -2.23
N LEU A 130 43.47 9.40 -1.35
CA LEU A 130 43.39 9.09 0.09
C LEU A 130 42.63 10.16 0.87
N GLU A 131 42.62 11.41 0.39
CA GLU A 131 41.87 12.51 1.02
C GLU A 131 40.34 12.37 0.90
N ARG A 132 39.84 11.53 -0.02
CA ARG A 132 38.40 11.36 -0.30
C ARG A 132 37.81 10.06 0.23
N GLN A 133 38.49 9.39 1.17
CA GLN A 133 38.05 8.10 1.71
C GLN A 133 36.92 8.15 2.75
N PHE A 134 36.56 9.33 3.26
CA PHE A 134 35.51 9.51 4.28
C PHE A 134 34.38 10.42 3.81
#